data_AF-A0AAJ3DMW3-F1
#
_entry.id   AF-A0AAJ3DMW3-F1
#
_cell.length_a   1.000
_cell.length_b   1.000
_cell.length_c   1.000
_cell.angle_alpha   90.00
_cell.angle_beta   90.00
_cell.angle_gamma   90.00
#
_symmetry.space_group_name_H-M   'P 1'
#
loop_
_entity.id
_entity.type
_entity.pdbx_description
1 polymer ?
#
loop_
_entity_poly.entity_id
_entity_poly.type
_entity_poly.pdbx_seq_one_letter_code
_entity_poly.pdbx_strand_id
1 'polypeptide(L)'
;MTQGHPAAFPADGHPHPPGPAYPAAAPGLPAPPGYGPPGAYPNGPGQPGAYPGGPGQPGFGAYPPVPPPRPKSRRGLWIGLGAGALVLTLCAGTAIGVGVGLSERGEDAPKAAAAANGVTVTQQDLDDLLARHSKALADKDLKAYLAPFDPARKDLVAAQSRLFANLGKLPLAVGQYRTVAQQGRTTDSFGRGVSFQLDVSFVHQFEGYDLTPVAEWYRWTVVRESQGAPLKVTAVSGAPAAMGNSKTVYYPAPWDKWREIHVERTPHTLVITDATLAGEAKRYAPVAEAAVADDFAAWKAGGVTADIPKGFVISLVKGKQDLGSLYRINKEETTEAGVSIGMVSADRKQDVDIGGTRIVIDVADRSFFTAGDSRGPREIFRHEVGHSLVASLEDADKQDFFDGIENWVVEGFAEYLAHRGEPLRSSGRTAQARSLVRAGDWDGTLPGNGDWDSPGRVSFHYWLGHAAMTHLAEKYGEQKLFQFVTARYQGATADQASRQVLGVPLAEFQTGWAAYVRAQAR
;
A
#
# COMPACT_ATOMS: atom_id res chain seq x y z
N MET A 1 -37.08 -45.19 -20.46
CA MET A 1 -36.82 -44.47 -21.72
C MET A 1 -35.60 -43.59 -21.45
N THR A 2 -34.42 -44.23 -21.52
CA THR A 2 -33.39 -44.11 -22.60
C THR A 2 -32.42 -42.98 -22.26
N GLN A 3 -31.35 -43.28 -21.51
CA GLN A 3 -30.00 -43.71 -21.97
C GLN A 3 -29.25 -42.55 -22.68
N GLY A 4 -27.96 -42.26 -22.51
CA GLY A 4 -26.79 -42.84 -21.86
C GLY A 4 -25.55 -42.02 -22.32
N HIS A 5 -24.44 -42.08 -21.58
CA HIS A 5 -23.09 -41.50 -21.82
C HIS A 5 -22.46 -41.81 -23.21
N PRO A 6 -21.19 -41.44 -23.57
CA PRO A 6 -20.16 -40.51 -23.02
C PRO A 6 -19.40 -39.64 -24.08
N ALA A 7 -18.45 -38.82 -23.59
CA ALA A 7 -17.19 -38.29 -24.14
C ALA A 7 -16.81 -38.44 -25.63
N ALA A 8 -16.23 -37.36 -26.20
CA ALA A 8 -15.31 -37.42 -27.34
C ALA A 8 -14.20 -36.35 -27.21
N PHE A 9 -12.95 -36.82 -27.19
CA PHE A 9 -11.76 -36.07 -27.65
C PHE A 9 -11.84 -35.85 -29.16
N PRO A 10 -11.05 -34.90 -29.71
CA PRO A 10 -10.29 -35.21 -30.91
C PRO A 10 -8.80 -34.92 -30.77
N ALA A 11 -8.03 -35.78 -31.44
CA ALA A 11 -6.60 -35.76 -31.60
C ALA A 11 -6.14 -34.87 -32.77
N ASP A 12 -4.89 -34.39 -32.64
CA ASP A 12 -3.83 -34.13 -33.62
C ASP A 12 -4.16 -33.79 -35.08
N GLY A 13 -3.69 -32.58 -35.46
CA GLY A 13 -2.66 -32.44 -36.48
C GLY A 13 -3.11 -32.22 -37.92
N HIS A 14 -3.13 -30.97 -38.38
CA HIS A 14 -2.65 -30.56 -39.71
C HIS A 14 -2.25 -29.07 -39.73
N PRO A 15 -1.30 -28.66 -40.59
CA PRO A 15 -0.52 -27.43 -40.43
C PRO A 15 -1.24 -26.20 -41.01
N HIS A 16 -1.12 -25.06 -40.32
CA HIS A 16 -1.52 -23.77 -40.88
C HIS A 16 -0.55 -23.31 -41.99
N PRO A 17 -1.07 -22.70 -43.07
CA PRO A 17 -0.25 -22.22 -44.19
C PRO A 17 0.56 -20.98 -43.81
N PRO A 18 1.76 -20.77 -44.41
CA PRO A 18 2.56 -19.58 -44.16
C PRO A 18 1.90 -18.33 -44.75
N GLY A 19 1.78 -17.29 -43.91
CA GLY A 19 1.35 -15.97 -44.33
C GLY A 19 2.36 -15.29 -45.28
N PRO A 20 1.91 -14.33 -46.10
CA PRO A 20 2.70 -13.76 -47.18
C PRO A 20 3.91 -12.95 -46.66
N ALA A 21 5.05 -13.19 -47.31
CA ALA A 21 6.31 -12.49 -47.09
C ALA A 21 6.21 -11.02 -47.55
N TYR A 22 6.67 -10.11 -46.69
CA TYR A 22 6.93 -8.72 -47.06
C TYR A 22 8.22 -8.62 -47.89
N PRO A 23 8.26 -7.81 -48.96
CA PRO A 23 9.45 -7.70 -49.80
C PRO A 23 10.59 -6.93 -49.10
N ALA A 24 11.81 -7.40 -49.37
CA ALA A 24 13.07 -6.87 -48.86
C ALA A 24 13.31 -5.41 -49.31
N ALA A 25 13.82 -4.60 -48.38
CA ALA A 25 14.30 -3.24 -48.65
C ALA A 25 15.64 -3.29 -49.40
N ALA A 26 15.76 -2.44 -50.43
CA ALA A 26 16.95 -2.27 -51.26
C ALA A 26 18.09 -1.52 -50.52
N PRO A 27 19.36 -1.67 -50.94
CA PRO A 27 20.52 -1.24 -50.17
C PRO A 27 20.98 0.20 -50.46
N GLY A 28 21.31 0.92 -49.37
CA GLY A 28 22.44 1.86 -49.26
C GLY A 28 22.27 3.27 -49.82
N LEU A 29 22.49 4.28 -48.97
CA LEU A 29 23.20 5.55 -49.25
C LEU A 29 23.67 6.18 -47.90
N PRO A 30 24.73 7.02 -47.89
CA PRO A 30 25.71 7.11 -46.80
C PRO A 30 25.43 8.18 -45.72
N ALA A 31 26.11 8.01 -44.58
CA ALA A 31 26.02 8.84 -43.37
C ALA A 31 26.63 10.26 -43.53
N PRO A 32 26.05 11.30 -42.88
CA PRO A 32 26.67 12.62 -42.78
C PRO A 32 27.74 12.70 -41.65
N PRO A 33 28.72 13.61 -41.78
CA PRO A 33 29.94 13.60 -40.96
C PRO A 33 29.75 14.11 -39.53
N GLY A 34 30.53 13.52 -38.62
CA GLY A 34 30.54 13.82 -37.19
C GLY A 34 31.13 15.19 -36.84
N TYR A 35 30.51 15.84 -35.85
CA TYR A 35 31.07 17.00 -35.17
C TYR A 35 31.97 16.54 -34.01
N GLY A 36 33.20 17.03 -34.02
CA GLY A 36 34.21 16.79 -32.98
C GLY A 36 33.95 17.57 -31.68
N PRO A 37 34.72 17.26 -30.61
CA PRO A 37 34.49 17.82 -29.27
C PRO A 37 34.99 19.27 -29.16
N PRO A 38 34.31 20.16 -28.40
CA PRO A 38 34.79 21.52 -28.18
C PRO A 38 35.92 21.57 -27.14
N GLY A 39 36.98 22.27 -27.53
CA GLY A 39 38.16 22.56 -26.72
C GLY A 39 37.97 23.66 -25.68
N ALA A 40 38.99 23.77 -24.82
CA ALA A 40 39.06 24.60 -23.63
C ALA A 40 39.58 26.04 -23.89
N TYR A 41 38.94 27.04 -23.23
CA TYR A 41 39.37 28.36 -22.68
C TYR A 41 40.25 29.33 -23.52
N PRO A 42 40.08 30.69 -23.42
CA PRO A 42 40.60 31.45 -22.27
C PRO A 42 39.85 32.75 -21.83
N ASN A 43 40.26 33.23 -20.65
CA ASN A 43 39.85 34.43 -19.88
C ASN A 43 39.90 35.79 -20.61
N GLY A 44 39.07 36.75 -20.15
CA GLY A 44 39.27 38.20 -20.29
C GLY A 44 38.09 39.05 -19.77
N PRO A 45 38.26 40.36 -19.47
CA PRO A 45 38.18 40.86 -18.08
C PRO A 45 37.12 41.95 -17.80
N GLY A 46 36.86 42.21 -16.51
CA GLY A 46 36.60 43.57 -15.99
C GLY A 46 35.17 43.93 -15.57
N GLN A 47 34.92 43.95 -14.25
CA GLN A 47 33.92 44.80 -13.61
C GLN A 47 34.42 46.26 -13.55
N PRO A 48 33.53 47.27 -13.46
CA PRO A 48 33.30 47.89 -12.14
C PRO A 48 31.91 48.53 -11.89
N GLY A 49 31.51 48.61 -10.61
CA GLY A 49 30.81 49.80 -10.09
C GLY A 49 29.49 49.56 -9.33
N ALA A 50 29.52 49.71 -8.01
CA ALA A 50 28.39 49.66 -7.09
C ALA A 50 27.80 51.06 -6.78
N TYR A 51 26.51 51.13 -6.44
CA TYR A 51 25.92 52.12 -5.52
C TYR A 51 24.75 51.49 -4.71
N PRO A 52 24.43 51.99 -3.49
CA PRO A 52 23.71 51.24 -2.46
C PRO A 52 22.27 51.73 -2.18
N GLY A 53 21.40 50.85 -1.65
CA GLY A 53 20.23 51.27 -0.84
C GLY A 53 18.98 50.36 -0.89
N GLY A 54 18.56 49.82 0.27
CA GLY A 54 17.19 49.34 0.54
C GLY A 54 17.08 47.89 1.07
N PRO A 55 16.48 47.62 2.26
CA PRO A 55 16.45 46.27 2.83
C PRO A 55 15.42 45.37 2.15
N GLY A 56 15.90 44.35 1.44
CA GLY A 56 15.10 43.26 0.87
C GLY A 56 14.79 42.15 1.89
N GLN A 57 13.62 41.55 1.73
CA GLN A 57 13.07 40.44 2.53
C GLN A 57 14.03 39.22 2.62
N PRO A 58 13.98 38.42 3.70
CA PRO A 58 14.84 37.24 3.82
C PRO A 58 14.45 36.16 2.81
N GLY A 59 15.34 35.94 1.84
CA GLY A 59 15.28 34.83 0.90
C GLY A 59 15.68 33.50 1.56
N PHE A 60 15.05 32.43 1.09
CA PHE A 60 15.38 31.04 1.40
C PHE A 60 16.87 30.75 1.10
N GLY A 61 17.58 30.23 2.09
CA GLY A 61 19.00 29.89 2.00
C GLY A 61 19.28 28.73 1.04
N ALA A 62 20.44 28.81 0.38
CA ALA A 62 20.98 27.78 -0.51
C ALA A 62 21.29 26.46 0.24
N TYR A 63 21.01 25.33 -0.41
CA TYR A 63 21.34 23.99 0.07
C TYR A 63 22.86 23.72 -0.01
N PRO A 64 23.46 22.99 0.94
CA PRO A 64 24.84 22.53 0.84
C PRO A 64 24.99 21.41 -0.22
N PRO A 65 26.19 21.25 -0.82
CA PRO A 65 26.42 20.29 -1.90
C PRO A 65 26.34 18.82 -1.43
N VAL A 66 25.75 17.99 -2.30
CA VAL A 66 25.52 16.55 -2.10
C VAL A 66 26.81 15.76 -2.37
N PRO A 67 27.22 14.79 -1.53
CA PRO A 67 28.36 13.92 -1.78
C PRO A 67 28.10 12.91 -2.93
N PRO A 68 29.16 12.39 -3.59
CA PRO A 68 29.00 11.59 -4.82
C PRO A 68 28.38 10.19 -4.58
N PRO A 69 27.64 9.65 -5.56
CA PRO A 69 26.89 8.40 -5.43
C PRO A 69 27.78 7.15 -5.43
N ARG A 70 27.40 6.17 -4.61
CA ARG A 70 27.95 4.80 -4.63
C ARG A 70 27.30 3.99 -5.78
N PRO A 71 28.02 3.03 -6.40
CA PRO A 71 27.51 2.30 -7.55
C PRO A 71 26.31 1.40 -7.22
N LYS A 72 25.28 1.43 -8.09
CA LYS A 72 24.01 0.72 -7.97
C LYS A 72 24.17 -0.80 -8.20
N SER A 73 23.55 -1.60 -7.34
CA SER A 73 23.37 -3.05 -7.52
C SER A 73 22.15 -3.31 -8.42
N ARG A 74 22.30 -4.17 -9.44
CA ARG A 74 21.28 -4.56 -10.44
C ARG A 74 20.14 -5.44 -9.88
N ARG A 75 19.68 -5.23 -8.66
CA ARG A 75 18.67 -6.09 -8.00
C ARG A 75 17.20 -5.69 -8.25
N GLY A 76 16.93 -4.54 -8.86
CA GLY A 76 15.58 -4.09 -9.21
C GLY A 76 14.88 -4.93 -10.30
N LEU A 77 15.61 -5.79 -11.01
CA LEU A 77 15.08 -6.62 -12.10
C LEU A 77 14.26 -7.84 -11.63
N TRP A 78 14.23 -8.14 -10.32
CA TRP A 78 13.55 -9.33 -9.79
C TRP A 78 12.20 -9.04 -9.12
N ILE A 79 11.80 -7.77 -9.02
CA ILE A 79 10.55 -7.35 -8.36
C ILE A 79 9.32 -7.70 -9.21
N GLY A 80 9.47 -7.71 -10.55
CA GLY A 80 8.40 -8.07 -11.50
C GLY A 80 8.26 -9.57 -11.83
N LEU A 81 9.08 -10.47 -11.27
CA LEU A 81 9.03 -11.90 -11.66
C LEU A 81 8.35 -12.82 -10.64
N GLY A 82 7.85 -12.29 -9.52
CA GLY A 82 7.34 -13.10 -8.41
C GLY A 82 5.87 -13.53 -8.47
N ALA A 83 4.95 -12.68 -8.95
CA ALA A 83 3.52 -12.96 -8.76
C ALA A 83 2.76 -13.47 -9.99
N GLY A 84 3.38 -13.49 -11.17
CA GLY A 84 2.74 -14.01 -12.38
C GLY A 84 2.68 -15.55 -12.49
N ALA A 85 3.38 -16.31 -11.64
CA ALA A 85 3.58 -17.75 -11.86
C ALA A 85 2.82 -18.70 -10.92
N LEU A 86 2.01 -18.23 -9.96
CA LEU A 86 1.32 -19.14 -9.02
C LEU A 86 -0.15 -18.82 -8.75
N VAL A 87 -0.83 -18.17 -9.71
CA VAL A 87 -2.30 -18.07 -9.74
C VAL A 87 -2.96 -19.42 -10.12
N LEU A 88 -2.16 -20.47 -10.39
CA LEU A 88 -2.66 -21.79 -10.82
C LEU A 88 -2.47 -22.94 -9.81
N THR A 89 -1.99 -22.70 -8.58
CA THR A 89 -1.79 -23.80 -7.59
C THR A 89 -2.58 -23.65 -6.27
N LEU A 90 -3.28 -22.53 -6.05
CA LEU A 90 -4.10 -22.34 -4.85
C LEU A 90 -5.60 -22.60 -5.06
N CYS A 91 -6.00 -23.05 -6.26
CA CYS A 91 -7.37 -23.47 -6.56
C CYS A 91 -7.67 -24.96 -6.32
N ALA A 92 -6.76 -25.72 -5.72
CA ALA A 92 -7.05 -27.10 -5.30
C ALA A 92 -6.41 -27.37 -3.94
N GLY A 93 -7.26 -27.63 -2.95
CA GLY A 93 -6.80 -28.14 -1.67
C GLY A 93 -5.91 -29.36 -1.86
N THR A 94 -4.75 -29.35 -1.21
CA THR A 94 -3.97 -30.57 -1.02
C THR A 94 -3.50 -30.61 0.42
N ALA A 95 -4.29 -31.33 1.21
CA ALA A 95 -3.77 -32.04 2.36
C ALA A 95 -2.65 -32.96 1.86
N ILE A 96 -1.40 -32.65 2.19
CA ILE A 96 -0.31 -33.63 2.15
C ILE A 96 -0.11 -34.10 3.59
N GLY A 97 -1.02 -34.95 4.04
CA GLY A 97 -0.73 -35.91 5.09
C GLY A 97 0.12 -37.02 4.49
N VAL A 98 1.41 -37.06 4.84
CA VAL A 98 2.27 -38.21 4.51
C VAL A 98 1.83 -39.38 5.39
N GLY A 99 0.84 -40.13 4.90
CA GLY A 99 0.47 -41.45 5.39
C GLY A 99 1.35 -42.49 4.73
N VAL A 100 2.40 -42.94 5.42
CA VAL A 100 3.14 -44.16 5.04
C VAL A 100 2.54 -45.33 5.83
N GLY A 101 1.70 -46.13 5.16
CA GLY A 101 1.32 -47.49 5.55
C GLY A 101 1.82 -48.46 4.47
N LEU A 102 2.88 -49.25 4.71
CA LEU A 102 2.93 -50.59 5.33
C LEU A 102 2.56 -51.76 4.40
N SER A 103 3.56 -52.60 4.11
CA SER A 103 3.56 -54.07 4.28
C SER A 103 5.03 -54.51 4.08
N GLU A 104 5.63 -55.39 4.89
CA GLU A 104 5.19 -56.73 5.24
C GLU A 104 5.53 -57.16 6.69
N ARG A 105 4.66 -58.05 7.20
CA ARG A 105 4.81 -59.03 8.29
C ARG A 105 6.17 -59.14 9.01
N GLY A 106 6.10 -58.98 10.33
CA GLY A 106 7.10 -59.48 11.29
C GLY A 106 6.81 -59.01 12.71
N GLU A 107 6.18 -59.88 13.50
CA GLU A 107 6.29 -60.06 14.96
C GLU A 107 6.01 -58.88 15.95
N ASP A 108 5.04 -59.16 16.84
CA ASP A 108 4.74 -58.66 18.19
C ASP A 108 5.48 -57.42 18.77
N ALA A 109 4.66 -56.40 19.10
CA ALA A 109 4.80 -55.32 20.11
C ALA A 109 6.20 -54.73 20.44
N PRO A 110 6.39 -53.39 20.32
CA PRO A 110 5.65 -52.42 21.12
C PRO A 110 5.31 -51.12 20.36
N LYS A 111 4.37 -51.16 19.41
CA LYS A 111 3.90 -49.94 18.72
C LYS A 111 2.68 -49.28 19.39
N ALA A 112 1.92 -50.06 20.17
CA ALA A 112 0.74 -49.56 20.89
C ALA A 112 1.08 -48.70 22.14
N ALA A 113 2.24 -48.91 22.76
CA ALA A 113 2.66 -48.13 23.94
C ALA A 113 3.22 -46.74 23.57
N ALA A 114 3.84 -46.60 22.39
CA ALA A 114 4.36 -45.30 21.91
C ALA A 114 3.24 -44.33 21.45
N ALA A 115 2.08 -44.86 21.05
CA ALA A 115 0.91 -44.04 20.71
C ALA A 115 0.18 -43.49 21.95
N ALA A 116 0.27 -44.19 23.09
CA ALA A 116 -0.46 -43.83 24.30
C ALA A 116 0.06 -42.54 24.97
N ASN A 117 1.36 -42.26 24.84
CA ASN A 117 2.04 -41.14 25.51
C ASN A 117 2.45 -40.01 24.55
N GLY A 118 2.04 -40.04 23.29
CA GLY A 118 2.44 -39.06 22.28
C GLY A 118 1.85 -37.66 22.54
N VAL A 119 2.65 -36.61 22.29
CA VAL A 119 2.14 -35.23 22.26
C VAL A 119 1.79 -34.87 20.83
N THR A 120 0.54 -34.44 20.59
CA THR A 120 0.08 -33.94 19.30
C THR A 120 -0.68 -32.64 19.51
N VAL A 121 -0.45 -31.66 18.64
CA VAL A 121 -1.28 -30.45 18.51
C VAL A 121 -2.01 -30.52 17.18
N THR A 122 -3.33 -30.53 17.24
CA THR A 122 -4.22 -30.61 16.07
C THR A 122 -4.63 -29.21 15.60
N GLN A 123 -5.15 -29.11 14.38
CA GLN A 123 -5.74 -27.86 13.90
C GLN A 123 -6.92 -27.41 14.79
N GLN A 124 -7.73 -28.36 15.27
CA GLN A 124 -8.84 -28.06 16.19
C GLN A 124 -8.33 -27.44 17.51
N ASP A 125 -7.20 -27.91 18.06
CA ASP A 125 -6.61 -27.29 19.26
C ASP A 125 -6.27 -25.81 19.04
N LEU A 126 -5.79 -25.46 17.84
CA LEU A 126 -5.41 -24.10 17.46
C LEU A 126 -6.64 -23.23 17.21
N ASP A 127 -7.64 -23.76 16.52
CA ASP A 127 -8.89 -23.06 16.25
C ASP A 127 -9.63 -22.77 17.57
N ASP A 128 -9.66 -23.73 18.50
CA ASP A 128 -10.22 -23.56 19.84
C ASP A 128 -9.46 -22.52 20.68
N LEU A 129 -8.12 -22.51 20.58
CA LEU A 129 -7.26 -21.50 21.22
C LEU A 129 -7.63 -20.09 20.76
N LEU A 130 -7.65 -19.89 19.44
CA LEU A 130 -7.89 -18.58 18.84
C LEU A 130 -9.36 -18.15 18.95
N ALA A 131 -10.31 -19.08 18.92
CA ALA A 131 -11.73 -18.80 19.18
C ALA A 131 -11.95 -18.29 20.60
N ARG A 132 -11.34 -18.93 21.62
CA ARG A 132 -11.38 -18.43 23.01
C ARG A 132 -10.71 -17.07 23.16
N HIS A 133 -9.56 -16.87 22.51
CA HIS A 133 -8.83 -15.60 22.51
C HIS A 133 -9.65 -14.46 21.89
N SER A 134 -10.29 -14.74 20.76
CA SER A 134 -11.19 -13.81 20.06
C SER A 134 -12.42 -13.47 20.91
N LYS A 135 -13.04 -14.49 21.53
CA LYS A 135 -14.17 -14.29 22.44
C LYS A 135 -13.78 -13.41 23.64
N ALA A 136 -12.61 -13.62 24.22
CA ALA A 136 -12.13 -12.80 25.32
C ALA A 136 -11.93 -11.33 24.94
N LEU A 137 -11.46 -11.05 23.72
CA LEU A 137 -11.38 -9.70 23.19
C LEU A 137 -12.79 -9.08 23.04
N ALA A 138 -13.72 -9.81 22.43
CA ALA A 138 -15.10 -9.35 22.22
C ALA A 138 -15.84 -9.08 23.55
N ASP A 139 -15.67 -9.98 24.53
CA ASP A 139 -16.28 -9.87 25.86
C ASP A 139 -15.57 -8.86 26.77
N LYS A 140 -14.46 -8.27 26.31
CA LYS A 140 -13.58 -7.41 27.11
C LYS A 140 -13.09 -8.08 28.41
N ASP A 141 -12.79 -9.38 28.35
CA ASP A 141 -12.22 -10.16 29.45
C ASP A 141 -10.70 -10.26 29.33
N LEU A 142 -9.98 -9.38 30.05
CA LEU A 142 -8.52 -9.37 30.07
C LEU A 142 -7.93 -10.68 30.61
N LYS A 143 -8.57 -11.30 31.61
CA LYS A 143 -8.05 -12.52 32.24
C LYS A 143 -8.13 -13.69 31.26
N ALA A 144 -9.26 -13.84 30.56
CA ALA A 144 -9.41 -14.86 29.53
C ALA A 144 -8.52 -14.57 28.31
N TYR A 145 -8.33 -13.30 27.94
CA TYR A 145 -7.46 -12.90 26.83
C TYR A 145 -6.00 -13.24 27.12
N LEU A 146 -5.56 -13.11 28.37
CA LEU A 146 -4.19 -13.44 28.77
C LEU A 146 -3.96 -14.94 29.02
N ALA A 147 -5.02 -15.76 29.10
CA ALA A 147 -4.93 -17.17 29.47
C ALA A 147 -4.01 -18.03 28.58
N PRO A 148 -3.90 -17.78 27.25
CA PRO A 148 -2.95 -18.50 26.40
C PRO A 148 -1.48 -18.20 26.68
N PHE A 149 -1.15 -17.04 27.27
CA PHE A 149 0.23 -16.57 27.38
C PHE A 149 0.90 -17.08 28.66
N ASP A 150 2.15 -17.50 28.54
CA ASP A 150 2.91 -18.02 29.67
C ASP A 150 3.11 -16.93 30.76
N PRO A 151 2.55 -17.12 31.98
CA PRO A 151 2.64 -16.13 33.06
C PRO A 151 4.06 -15.95 33.58
N ALA A 152 5.00 -16.85 33.27
CA ALA A 152 6.43 -16.67 33.56
C ALA A 152 7.07 -15.61 32.65
N ARG A 153 6.51 -15.35 31.46
CA ARG A 153 7.00 -14.35 30.51
C ARG A 153 6.37 -12.99 30.76
N LYS A 154 6.84 -12.30 31.81
CA LYS A 154 6.26 -11.03 32.28
C LYS A 154 6.16 -9.94 31.20
N ASP A 155 7.19 -9.80 30.36
CA ASP A 155 7.17 -8.81 29.28
C ASP A 155 6.12 -9.11 28.21
N LEU A 156 5.93 -10.40 27.90
CA LEU A 156 4.90 -10.86 26.97
C LEU A 156 3.51 -10.57 27.53
N VAL A 157 3.24 -10.94 28.78
CA VAL A 157 1.96 -10.66 29.43
C VAL A 157 1.70 -9.15 29.49
N ALA A 158 2.71 -8.34 29.81
CA ALA A 158 2.59 -6.89 29.80
C ALA A 158 2.32 -6.32 28.40
N ALA A 159 2.97 -6.86 27.36
CA ALA A 159 2.73 -6.45 25.98
C ALA A 159 1.30 -6.80 25.52
N GLN A 160 0.83 -8.00 25.80
CA GLN A 160 -0.54 -8.43 25.45
C GLN A 160 -1.60 -7.68 26.26
N SER A 161 -1.32 -7.31 27.51
CA SER A 161 -2.20 -6.45 28.31
C SER A 161 -2.34 -5.05 27.71
N ARG A 162 -1.24 -4.48 27.20
CA ARG A 162 -1.26 -3.18 26.50
C ARG A 162 -2.01 -3.25 25.18
N LEU A 163 -1.74 -4.29 24.38
CA LEU A 163 -2.47 -4.54 23.13
C LEU A 163 -3.98 -4.61 23.38
N PHE A 164 -4.41 -5.42 24.35
CA PHE A 164 -5.81 -5.54 24.74
C PHE A 164 -6.43 -4.19 25.15
N ALA A 165 -5.73 -3.41 26.00
CA ALA A 165 -6.20 -2.11 26.44
C ALA A 165 -6.31 -1.09 25.28
N ASN A 166 -5.35 -1.10 24.35
CA ASN A 166 -5.36 -0.24 23.16
C ASN A 166 -6.49 -0.63 22.20
N LEU A 167 -6.67 -1.93 21.91
CA LEU A 167 -7.77 -2.42 21.06
C LEU A 167 -9.14 -2.06 21.65
N GLY A 168 -9.27 -2.06 22.98
CA GLY A 168 -10.49 -1.63 23.68
C GLY A 168 -10.89 -0.15 23.46
N LYS A 169 -9.99 0.69 22.94
CA LYS A 169 -10.27 2.10 22.59
C LYS A 169 -10.83 2.25 21.16
N LEU A 170 -10.77 1.21 20.34
CA LEU A 170 -11.12 1.25 18.91
C LEU A 170 -12.55 0.76 18.64
N PRO A 171 -13.23 1.25 17.59
CA PRO A 171 -14.60 0.85 17.25
C PRO A 171 -14.61 -0.45 16.43
N LEU A 172 -14.23 -1.57 17.05
CA LEU A 172 -14.19 -2.86 16.38
C LEU A 172 -15.61 -3.40 16.14
N ALA A 173 -16.05 -3.46 14.88
CA ALA A 173 -17.23 -4.23 14.44
C ALA A 173 -16.88 -5.72 14.31
N VAL A 174 -15.66 -6.00 13.84
CA VAL A 174 -15.05 -7.33 13.79
C VAL A 174 -13.73 -7.26 14.52
N GLY A 175 -13.44 -8.28 15.34
CA GLY A 175 -12.16 -8.47 16.00
C GLY A 175 -11.97 -9.94 16.34
N GLN A 176 -11.21 -10.66 15.52
CA GLN A 176 -11.00 -12.09 15.67
C GLN A 176 -9.60 -12.50 15.23
N TYR A 177 -9.06 -13.51 15.88
CA TYR A 177 -7.79 -14.13 15.53
C TYR A 177 -8.04 -15.44 14.79
N ARG A 178 -7.32 -15.66 13.68
CA ARG A 178 -7.45 -16.88 12.86
C ARG A 178 -6.08 -17.47 12.55
N THR A 179 -6.03 -18.78 12.41
CA THR A 179 -4.82 -19.48 11.96
C THR A 179 -4.57 -19.14 10.50
N VAL A 180 -3.33 -18.75 10.17
CA VAL A 180 -2.88 -18.55 8.79
C VAL A 180 -2.01 -19.72 8.35
N ALA A 181 -0.92 -19.95 9.08
CA ALA A 181 0.07 -20.97 8.76
C ALA A 181 0.73 -21.49 10.03
N GLN A 182 1.23 -22.72 9.96
CA GLN A 182 1.92 -23.37 11.04
C GLN A 182 3.28 -23.87 10.53
N GLN A 183 4.35 -23.61 11.28
CA GLN A 183 5.71 -24.02 10.94
C GLN A 183 6.40 -24.68 12.13
N GLY A 184 7.05 -25.82 11.89
CA GLY A 184 7.76 -26.59 12.91
C GLY A 184 7.02 -27.85 13.34
N ARG A 185 7.54 -28.50 14.37
CA ARG A 185 7.10 -29.82 14.81
C ARG A 185 5.95 -29.70 15.80
N THR A 186 4.80 -30.29 15.47
CA THR A 186 3.61 -30.33 16.33
C THR A 186 3.29 -31.70 16.91
N THR A 187 4.11 -32.71 16.61
CA THR A 187 3.94 -34.07 17.12
C THR A 187 5.24 -34.64 17.66
N ASP A 188 5.20 -35.32 18.81
CA ASP A 188 6.30 -36.13 19.32
C ASP A 188 5.78 -37.45 19.92
N SER A 189 6.15 -38.56 19.28
CA SER A 189 5.72 -39.91 19.67
C SER A 189 6.44 -40.45 20.91
N PHE A 190 7.42 -39.72 21.46
CA PHE A 190 8.15 -40.10 22.67
C PHE A 190 7.66 -39.35 23.90
N GLY A 191 6.57 -38.59 23.78
CA GLY A 191 5.94 -37.85 24.87
C GLY A 191 6.67 -36.57 25.27
N ARG A 192 7.68 -36.12 24.50
CA ARG A 192 8.34 -34.84 24.74
C ARG A 192 7.44 -33.70 24.27
N GLY A 193 7.53 -32.56 24.95
CA GLY A 193 6.83 -31.37 24.53
C GLY A 193 7.19 -30.92 23.12
N VAL A 194 6.26 -30.23 22.48
CA VAL A 194 6.43 -29.66 21.14
C VAL A 194 6.46 -28.13 21.20
N SER A 195 7.24 -27.52 20.31
CA SER A 195 7.36 -26.07 20.16
C SER A 195 7.38 -25.72 18.68
N PHE A 196 6.53 -24.79 18.27
CA PHE A 196 6.35 -24.43 16.86
C PHE A 196 5.96 -22.96 16.71
N GLN A 197 6.04 -22.45 15.48
CA GLN A 197 5.57 -21.13 15.12
C GLN A 197 4.18 -21.22 14.51
N LEU A 198 3.28 -20.35 14.96
CA LEU A 198 1.93 -20.18 14.46
C LEU A 198 1.80 -18.77 13.92
N ASP A 199 1.59 -18.62 12.62
CA ASP A 199 1.21 -17.34 12.03
C ASP A 199 -0.30 -17.16 12.23
N VAL A 200 -0.67 -16.06 12.87
CA VAL A 200 -2.02 -15.71 13.31
C VAL A 200 -2.39 -14.39 12.65
N SER A 201 -3.52 -14.35 11.95
CA SER A 201 -4.10 -13.09 11.49
C SER A 201 -5.01 -12.52 12.56
N PHE A 202 -4.90 -11.22 12.84
CA PHE A 202 -5.95 -10.46 13.51
C PHE A 202 -6.83 -9.82 12.44
N VAL A 203 -7.95 -10.47 12.18
CA VAL A 203 -8.98 -9.98 11.28
C VAL A 203 -9.84 -8.98 12.03
N HIS A 204 -9.86 -7.74 11.55
CA HIS A 204 -10.59 -6.65 12.18
C HIS A 204 -11.32 -5.78 11.16
N GLN A 205 -12.36 -5.12 11.62
CA GLN A 205 -13.08 -4.12 10.86
C GLN A 205 -13.44 -2.98 11.79
N PHE A 206 -13.02 -1.77 11.47
CA PHE A 206 -13.48 -0.59 12.20
C PHE A 206 -14.83 -0.13 11.67
N GLU A 207 -15.83 -0.09 12.56
CA GLU A 207 -17.20 0.30 12.25
C GLU A 207 -17.24 1.70 11.64
N GLY A 208 -17.77 1.81 10.41
CA GLY A 208 -17.89 3.09 9.71
C GLY A 208 -16.65 3.55 8.94
N TYR A 209 -15.54 2.81 9.02
CA TYR A 209 -14.28 3.17 8.35
C TYR A 209 -13.84 2.12 7.33
N ASP A 210 -13.82 0.84 7.72
CA ASP A 210 -13.47 -0.26 6.84
C ASP A 210 -14.71 -0.80 6.13
N LEU A 211 -14.65 -0.99 4.80
CA LEU A 211 -15.73 -1.57 3.99
C LEU A 211 -15.91 -3.06 4.28
N THR A 212 -14.79 -3.78 4.38
CA THR A 212 -14.75 -5.22 4.68
C THR A 212 -13.74 -5.49 5.79
N PRO A 213 -13.80 -6.64 6.47
CA PRO A 213 -12.75 -7.02 7.41
C PRO A 213 -11.38 -7.10 6.73
N VAL A 214 -10.37 -6.49 7.35
CA VAL A 214 -8.97 -6.51 6.92
C VAL A 214 -8.12 -7.30 7.93
N ALA A 215 -6.87 -7.60 7.59
CA ALA A 215 -6.00 -8.39 8.46
C ALA A 215 -4.61 -7.79 8.67
N GLU A 216 -4.10 -7.92 9.88
CA GLU A 216 -2.68 -7.78 10.22
C GLU A 216 -2.15 -9.12 10.77
N TRP A 217 -0.87 -9.44 10.57
CA TRP A 217 -0.37 -10.78 10.88
C TRP A 217 0.70 -10.78 11.99
N TYR A 218 0.51 -11.70 12.94
CA TYR A 218 1.39 -11.99 14.06
C TYR A 218 2.00 -13.37 13.93
N ARG A 219 3.18 -13.55 14.52
CA ARG A 219 3.81 -14.86 14.72
C ARG A 219 3.86 -15.18 16.20
N TRP A 220 3.26 -16.29 16.58
CA TRP A 220 3.24 -16.80 17.94
C TRP A 220 4.16 -18.01 18.06
N THR A 221 4.99 -18.05 19.10
CA THR A 221 5.71 -19.28 19.49
C THR A 221 4.86 -20.04 20.49
N VAL A 222 4.36 -21.21 20.09
CA VAL A 222 3.42 -22.02 20.85
C VAL A 222 4.10 -23.30 21.35
N VAL A 223 3.85 -23.65 22.61
CA VAL A 223 4.41 -24.83 23.28
C VAL A 223 3.28 -25.69 23.86
N ARG A 224 3.41 -27.02 23.73
CA ARG A 224 2.68 -28.01 24.53
C ARG A 224 3.71 -28.88 25.25
N GLU A 225 3.79 -28.77 26.58
CA GLU A 225 4.87 -29.39 27.36
C GLU A 225 4.78 -30.91 27.47
N SER A 226 3.56 -31.45 27.51
CA SER A 226 3.27 -32.88 27.60
C SER A 226 1.88 -33.18 27.03
N GLN A 227 1.53 -34.47 26.94
CA GLN A 227 0.20 -34.89 26.52
C GLN A 227 -0.85 -34.34 27.49
N GLY A 228 -1.94 -33.78 26.96
CA GLY A 228 -3.03 -33.17 27.75
C GLY A 228 -2.70 -31.82 28.42
N ALA A 229 -1.45 -31.35 28.38
CA ALA A 229 -1.12 -30.01 28.87
C ALA A 229 -1.75 -28.92 27.97
N PRO A 230 -2.18 -27.79 28.53
CA PRO A 230 -2.70 -26.68 27.75
C PRO A 230 -1.61 -26.10 26.83
N LEU A 231 -2.03 -25.56 25.68
CA LEU A 231 -1.13 -24.77 24.83
C LEU A 231 -0.74 -23.48 25.55
N LYS A 232 0.55 -23.13 25.49
CA LYS A 232 1.10 -21.87 26.00
C LYS A 232 1.80 -21.10 24.90
N VAL A 233 1.55 -19.81 24.83
CA VAL A 233 2.25 -18.86 23.94
C VAL A 233 3.40 -18.25 24.73
N THR A 234 4.62 -18.38 24.20
CA THR A 234 5.85 -17.94 24.87
C THR A 234 6.54 -16.76 24.17
N ALA A 235 6.13 -16.41 22.96
CA ALA A 235 6.57 -15.20 22.26
C ALA A 235 5.54 -14.77 21.22
N VAL A 236 5.48 -13.46 20.94
CA VAL A 236 4.68 -12.86 19.86
C VAL A 236 5.54 -11.82 19.15
N SER A 237 5.52 -11.83 17.81
CA SER A 237 6.13 -10.81 16.95
C SER A 237 5.25 -10.58 15.72
N GLY A 238 5.65 -9.69 14.80
CA GLY A 238 5.05 -9.65 13.47
C GLY A 238 5.36 -10.92 12.69
N ALA A 239 4.37 -11.47 11.98
CA ALA A 239 4.61 -12.60 11.07
C ALA A 239 5.17 -12.10 9.74
N PRO A 240 6.14 -12.82 9.14
CA PRO A 240 6.64 -12.48 7.83
C PRO A 240 5.57 -12.65 6.76
N ALA A 241 5.66 -11.85 5.70
CA ALA A 241 4.85 -12.13 4.52
C ALA A 241 5.16 -13.53 3.99
N ALA A 242 4.11 -14.25 3.61
CA ALA A 242 4.23 -15.54 2.96
C ALA A 242 5.08 -15.44 1.69
N MET A 243 4.99 -14.31 0.96
CA MET A 243 5.80 -13.93 -0.21
C MET A 243 5.86 -12.38 -0.35
N GLY A 244 6.99 -11.80 -0.78
CA GLY A 244 7.10 -10.39 -1.19
C GLY A 244 7.82 -9.40 -0.25
N ASN A 245 7.73 -8.11 -0.59
CA ASN A 245 8.62 -7.02 -0.13
C ASN A 245 8.32 -6.50 1.30
N SER A 246 7.13 -6.76 1.84
CA SER A 246 6.87 -6.45 3.25
C SER A 246 7.32 -7.61 4.12
N LYS A 247 8.41 -7.41 4.86
CA LYS A 247 8.92 -8.43 5.79
C LYS A 247 7.94 -8.78 6.92
N THR A 248 6.85 -8.03 7.10
CA THR A 248 5.69 -8.36 7.94
C THR A 248 4.40 -7.82 7.29
N VAL A 249 3.28 -8.53 7.41
CA VAL A 249 2.02 -8.13 6.75
C VAL A 249 1.24 -7.17 7.65
N TYR A 250 1.17 -5.90 7.23
CA TYR A 250 0.41 -4.82 7.88
C TYR A 250 0.68 -4.60 9.39
N TYR A 251 1.91 -4.89 9.82
CA TYR A 251 2.40 -4.80 11.20
C TYR A 251 3.70 -3.98 11.27
N PRO A 252 3.96 -3.22 12.35
CA PRO A 252 3.08 -2.98 13.51
C PRO A 252 2.04 -1.88 13.27
N ALA A 253 0.88 -1.99 13.88
CA ALA A 253 -0.12 -0.92 13.94
C ALA A 253 0.11 -0.02 15.17
N PRO A 254 -0.58 1.14 15.29
CA PRO A 254 -0.55 2.01 16.47
C PRO A 254 -0.75 1.28 17.79
N TRP A 255 -1.68 0.32 17.84
CA TRP A 255 -2.03 -0.43 19.05
C TRP A 255 -0.97 -1.45 19.47
N ASP A 256 -0.09 -1.86 18.56
CA ASP A 256 1.09 -2.69 18.85
C ASP A 256 2.26 -1.86 19.33
N LYS A 257 2.51 -0.75 18.63
CA LYS A 257 3.76 -0.01 18.73
C LYS A 257 3.81 0.85 19.98
N TRP A 258 2.73 1.58 20.24
CA TRP A 258 2.71 2.58 21.31
C TRP A 258 2.23 2.00 22.62
N ARG A 259 2.84 2.45 23.71
CA ARG A 259 2.49 2.00 25.06
C ARG A 259 1.03 2.32 25.38
N GLU A 260 0.58 3.49 24.97
CA GLU A 260 -0.79 3.95 25.11
C GLU A 260 -1.16 4.76 23.87
N ILE A 261 -2.32 4.46 23.29
CA ILE A 261 -2.87 5.26 22.19
C ILE A 261 -3.87 6.31 22.69
N HIS A 262 -3.90 7.45 22.02
CA HIS A 262 -4.99 8.42 22.09
C HIS A 262 -5.83 8.34 20.81
N VAL A 263 -7.14 8.51 20.95
CA VAL A 263 -8.10 8.39 19.85
C VAL A 263 -9.01 9.61 19.82
N GLU A 264 -9.09 10.30 18.69
CA GLU A 264 -10.13 11.30 18.40
C GLU A 264 -11.06 10.73 17.33
N ARG A 265 -12.37 10.88 17.56
CA ARG A 265 -13.40 10.43 16.61
C ARG A 265 -14.18 11.64 16.12
N THR A 266 -14.32 11.74 14.81
CA THR A 266 -15.20 12.69 14.13
C THR A 266 -16.22 11.89 13.29
N PRO A 267 -17.19 12.54 12.63
CA PRO A 267 -18.14 11.83 11.78
C PRO A 267 -17.51 10.90 10.74
N HIS A 268 -16.36 11.28 10.16
CA HIS A 268 -15.71 10.51 9.08
C HIS A 268 -14.24 10.17 9.36
N THR A 269 -13.67 10.51 10.53
CA THR A 269 -12.28 10.16 10.85
C THR A 269 -12.13 9.43 12.18
N LEU A 270 -11.22 8.45 12.20
CA LEU A 270 -10.69 7.81 13.39
C LEU A 270 -9.21 8.17 13.48
N VAL A 271 -8.89 9.22 14.24
CA VAL A 271 -7.51 9.66 14.43
C VAL A 271 -6.90 8.90 15.59
N ILE A 272 -5.82 8.17 15.35
CA ILE A 272 -5.08 7.37 16.33
C ILE A 272 -3.67 7.93 16.46
N THR A 273 -3.17 8.09 17.67
CA THR A 273 -1.80 8.58 17.88
C THR A 273 -1.19 8.02 19.16
N ASP A 274 0.12 8.17 19.35
CA ASP A 274 0.75 7.96 20.66
C ASP A 274 0.14 8.96 21.65
N ALA A 275 -0.14 8.53 22.88
CA ALA A 275 -0.78 9.39 23.88
C ALA A 275 -0.03 10.72 24.13
N THR A 276 1.28 10.77 23.87
CA THR A 276 2.08 12.00 23.95
C THR A 276 1.74 13.06 22.89
N LEU A 277 1.04 12.67 21.82
CA LEU A 277 0.57 13.54 20.73
C LEU A 277 -0.94 13.86 20.83
N ALA A 278 -1.58 13.62 21.97
CA ALA A 278 -3.01 13.89 22.16
C ALA A 278 -3.38 15.36 21.88
N GLY A 279 -2.47 16.31 22.12
CA GLY A 279 -2.68 17.72 21.80
C GLY A 279 -2.77 17.97 20.29
N GLU A 280 -1.86 17.38 19.52
CA GLU A 280 -1.84 17.41 18.06
C GLU A 280 -3.07 16.72 17.47
N ALA A 281 -3.48 15.57 18.02
CA ALA A 281 -4.70 14.89 17.58
C ALA A 281 -5.94 15.77 17.76
N LYS A 282 -6.12 16.40 18.93
CA LYS A 282 -7.24 17.33 19.16
C LYS A 282 -7.21 18.52 18.22
N ARG A 283 -6.02 19.03 17.92
CA ARG A 283 -5.82 20.17 17.02
C ARG A 283 -6.17 19.82 15.58
N TYR A 284 -5.76 18.65 15.10
CA TYR A 284 -5.85 18.29 13.69
C TYR A 284 -7.05 17.41 13.33
N ALA A 285 -7.71 16.75 14.27
CA ALA A 285 -8.91 15.97 13.99
C ALA A 285 -10.03 16.79 13.31
N PRO A 286 -10.34 18.05 13.73
CA PRO A 286 -11.30 18.88 13.00
C PRO A 286 -10.86 19.26 11.58
N VAL A 287 -9.54 19.38 11.34
CA VAL A 287 -8.98 19.71 10.02
C VAL A 287 -9.06 18.50 9.10
N ALA A 288 -8.73 17.32 9.60
CA ALA A 288 -8.88 16.06 8.87
C ALA A 288 -10.35 15.78 8.53
N GLU A 289 -11.27 16.00 9.47
CA GLU A 289 -12.71 15.88 9.23
C GLU A 289 -13.18 16.82 8.10
N ALA A 290 -12.77 18.09 8.14
CA ALA A 290 -13.14 19.04 7.09
C ALA A 290 -12.58 18.62 5.71
N ALA A 291 -11.34 18.12 5.67
CA ALA A 291 -10.74 17.58 4.45
C ALA A 291 -11.54 16.40 3.88
N VAL A 292 -11.92 15.44 4.72
CA VAL A 292 -12.73 14.28 4.31
C VAL A 292 -14.12 14.71 3.83
N ALA A 293 -14.77 15.62 4.54
CA ALA A 293 -16.08 16.13 4.15
C ALA A 293 -16.04 16.86 2.79
N ASP A 294 -15.00 17.65 2.53
CA ASP A 294 -14.78 18.32 1.25
C ASP A 294 -14.59 17.32 0.10
N ASP A 295 -13.79 16.28 0.32
CA ASP A 295 -13.49 15.29 -0.71
C ASP A 295 -14.69 14.35 -0.96
N PHE A 296 -15.48 14.01 0.07
CA PHE A 296 -16.76 13.34 -0.10
C PHE A 296 -17.78 14.20 -0.85
N ALA A 297 -17.83 15.51 -0.59
CA ALA A 297 -18.69 16.41 -1.34
C ALA A 297 -18.27 16.48 -2.82
N ALA A 298 -16.96 16.50 -3.09
CA ALA A 298 -16.41 16.45 -4.44
C ALA A 298 -16.75 15.13 -5.15
N TRP A 299 -16.55 13.99 -4.49
CA TRP A 299 -16.90 12.67 -5.00
C TRP A 299 -18.39 12.56 -5.38
N LYS A 300 -19.26 13.00 -4.47
CA LYS A 300 -20.71 13.03 -4.71
C LYS A 300 -21.08 13.93 -5.89
N ALA A 301 -20.45 15.10 -6.00
CA ALA A 301 -20.66 15.99 -7.15
C ALA A 301 -20.11 15.39 -8.46
N GLY A 302 -19.08 14.54 -8.37
CA GLY A 302 -18.54 13.76 -9.48
C GLY A 302 -19.50 12.70 -10.04
N GLY A 303 -20.63 12.44 -9.37
CA GLY A 303 -21.70 11.57 -9.88
C GLY A 303 -21.28 10.10 -10.05
N VAL A 304 -20.27 9.66 -9.31
CA VAL A 304 -19.82 8.26 -9.28
C VAL A 304 -20.65 7.52 -8.23
N THR A 305 -21.19 6.34 -8.59
CA THR A 305 -22.06 5.53 -7.73
C THR A 305 -21.35 4.33 -7.12
N ALA A 306 -20.02 4.33 -7.10
CA ALA A 306 -19.24 3.23 -6.57
C ALA A 306 -19.22 3.23 -5.04
N ASP A 307 -19.11 2.04 -4.45
CA ASP A 307 -18.98 1.87 -3.01
C ASP A 307 -17.59 2.34 -2.55
N ILE A 308 -17.58 3.43 -1.82
CA ILE A 308 -16.38 4.03 -1.21
C ILE A 308 -16.46 3.95 0.32
N PRO A 309 -15.31 3.99 1.02
CA PRO A 309 -15.29 4.07 2.48
C PRO A 309 -16.15 5.22 3.01
N LYS A 310 -16.80 5.01 4.15
CA LYS A 310 -17.63 6.04 4.82
C LYS A 310 -16.82 6.91 5.79
N GLY A 311 -15.56 6.57 6.00
CA GLY A 311 -14.62 7.30 6.83
C GLY A 311 -13.22 6.70 6.72
N PHE A 312 -12.23 7.36 7.31
CA PHE A 312 -10.83 6.97 7.21
C PHE A 312 -10.14 6.85 8.56
N VAL A 313 -9.22 5.89 8.67
CA VAL A 313 -8.35 5.69 9.83
C VAL A 313 -7.05 6.43 9.59
N ILE A 314 -6.73 7.37 10.48
CA ILE A 314 -5.58 8.28 10.35
C ILE A 314 -4.67 8.13 11.55
N SER A 315 -3.42 7.75 11.33
CA SER A 315 -2.37 7.71 12.34
C SER A 315 -1.52 8.97 12.28
N LEU A 316 -1.56 9.80 13.33
CA LEU A 316 -0.64 10.93 13.45
C LEU A 316 0.63 10.48 14.17
N VAL A 317 1.78 10.72 13.55
CA VAL A 317 3.08 10.29 14.04
C VAL A 317 4.05 11.45 14.17
N LYS A 318 5.16 11.25 14.88
CA LYS A 318 6.22 12.25 15.01
C LYS A 318 7.50 11.75 14.37
N GLY A 319 7.79 12.26 13.18
CA GLY A 319 9.00 11.97 12.43
C GLY A 319 8.88 10.80 11.46
N LYS A 320 9.76 10.82 10.47
CA LYS A 320 9.84 9.83 9.37
C LYS A 320 10.08 8.40 9.83
N GLN A 321 10.78 8.20 10.96
CA GLN A 321 10.98 6.86 11.52
C GLN A 321 9.65 6.20 11.92
N ASP A 322 8.75 6.96 12.54
CA ASP A 322 7.45 6.43 12.92
C ASP A 322 6.57 6.20 11.70
N LEU A 323 6.54 7.16 10.77
CA LEU A 323 5.81 7.06 9.50
C LEU A 323 6.26 5.82 8.69
N GLY A 324 7.55 5.56 8.60
CA GLY A 324 8.13 4.42 7.89
C GLY A 324 7.86 3.05 8.51
N SER A 325 7.38 3.02 9.76
CA SER A 325 7.26 1.78 10.55
C SER A 325 5.84 1.31 10.82
N LEU A 326 4.83 2.17 10.65
CA LEU A 326 3.44 1.77 10.88
C LEU A 326 2.88 1.03 9.66
N TYR A 327 2.26 -0.13 9.91
CA TYR A 327 1.64 -1.02 8.92
C TYR A 327 2.57 -1.55 7.83
N ARG A 328 3.88 -1.35 7.95
CA ARG A 328 4.87 -1.80 6.96
C ARG A 328 6.26 -1.94 7.59
N ILE A 329 7.14 -2.68 6.91
CA ILE A 329 8.58 -2.60 7.18
C ILE A 329 9.23 -1.84 6.04
N ASN A 330 9.48 -0.54 6.26
CA ASN A 330 10.36 0.22 5.38
C ASN A 330 11.83 0.00 5.79
N LYS A 331 12.67 -0.47 4.84
CA LYS A 331 14.12 -0.59 5.04
C LYS A 331 14.89 0.61 4.49
N GLU A 332 14.19 1.44 3.72
CA GLU A 332 14.74 2.64 3.10
C GLU A 332 14.34 3.86 3.93
N GLU A 333 15.04 4.97 3.69
CA GLU A 333 14.69 6.23 4.34
C GLU A 333 13.31 6.69 3.85
N THR A 334 12.43 6.95 4.80
CA THR A 334 11.09 7.50 4.52
C THR A 334 11.22 8.98 4.24
N THR A 335 10.72 9.43 3.09
CA THR A 335 10.90 10.83 2.63
C THR A 335 9.56 11.56 2.57
N GLU A 336 8.47 10.84 2.33
CA GLU A 336 7.11 11.33 2.29
C GLU A 336 6.62 11.90 3.64
N ALA A 337 5.70 12.87 3.61
CA ALA A 337 5.10 13.49 4.80
C ALA A 337 3.80 12.80 5.24
N GLY A 338 3.18 12.06 4.33
CA GLY A 338 2.01 11.24 4.53
C GLY A 338 2.09 9.99 3.65
N VAL A 339 1.32 8.97 4.00
CA VAL A 339 1.10 7.80 3.15
C VAL A 339 -0.27 7.20 3.42
N SER A 340 -0.98 6.82 2.36
CA SER A 340 -2.18 6.01 2.40
C SER A 340 -1.84 4.55 2.07
N ILE A 341 -2.11 3.63 2.99
CA ILE A 341 -1.83 2.20 2.84
C ILE A 341 -3.13 1.43 2.65
N GLY A 342 -3.32 0.81 1.48
CA GLY A 342 -4.42 -0.11 1.22
C GLY A 342 -4.29 -1.39 2.05
N MET A 343 -5.36 -1.74 2.75
CA MET A 343 -5.47 -2.96 3.55
C MET A 343 -6.29 -3.99 2.79
N VAL A 344 -5.67 -5.11 2.44
CA VAL A 344 -6.33 -6.18 1.69
C VAL A 344 -7.45 -6.82 2.52
N SER A 345 -8.59 -7.08 1.88
CA SER A 345 -9.73 -7.80 2.45
C SER A 345 -9.29 -9.17 2.97
N ALA A 346 -9.62 -9.47 4.22
CA ALA A 346 -9.28 -10.73 4.89
C ALA A 346 -10.02 -11.93 4.29
N ASP A 347 -11.24 -11.71 3.77
CA ASP A 347 -12.08 -12.72 3.14
C ASP A 347 -12.35 -12.31 1.67
N ARG A 348 -11.58 -12.84 0.71
CA ARG A 348 -11.72 -12.61 -0.75
C ARG A 348 -13.06 -13.07 -1.37
N LYS A 349 -14.07 -13.37 -0.55
CA LYS A 349 -15.42 -13.72 -1.01
C LYS A 349 -16.27 -12.49 -1.36
N GLN A 350 -15.78 -11.30 -1.06
CA GLN A 350 -16.39 -10.04 -1.43
C GLN A 350 -15.51 -9.44 -2.54
N ASP A 351 -16.10 -8.99 -3.66
CA ASP A 351 -15.43 -8.44 -4.85
C ASP A 351 -14.73 -7.08 -4.59
N VAL A 352 -14.07 -6.95 -3.43
CA VAL A 352 -13.38 -5.78 -2.93
C VAL A 352 -11.99 -6.23 -2.49
N ASP A 353 -10.96 -5.92 -3.26
CA ASP A 353 -9.59 -6.33 -2.94
C ASP A 353 -9.04 -5.55 -1.74
N ILE A 354 -9.35 -4.25 -1.67
CA ILE A 354 -8.94 -3.35 -0.59
C ILE A 354 -10.12 -3.05 0.32
N GLY A 355 -10.17 -3.73 1.47
CA GLY A 355 -11.24 -3.64 2.46
C GLY A 355 -11.24 -2.35 3.29
N GLY A 356 -10.12 -1.65 3.34
CA GLY A 356 -9.98 -0.38 4.06
C GLY A 356 -8.60 0.23 3.85
N THR A 357 -8.34 1.38 4.46
CA THR A 357 -7.05 2.07 4.34
C THR A 357 -6.51 2.55 5.69
N ARG A 358 -5.19 2.72 5.78
CA ARG A 358 -4.50 3.31 6.92
C ARG A 358 -3.68 4.48 6.43
N ILE A 359 -4.14 5.69 6.74
CA ILE A 359 -3.41 6.93 6.47
C ILE A 359 -2.42 7.14 7.62
N VAL A 360 -1.16 7.47 7.32
CA VAL A 360 -0.14 7.81 8.32
C VAL A 360 0.48 9.14 7.96
N ILE A 361 0.46 10.12 8.86
CA ILE A 361 0.93 11.50 8.60
C ILE A 361 1.91 11.96 9.68
N ASP A 362 3.06 12.48 9.24
CA ASP A 362 4.09 13.05 10.12
C ASP A 362 3.76 14.51 10.46
N VAL A 363 3.27 14.73 11.68
CA VAL A 363 2.92 16.09 12.17
C VAL A 363 4.14 16.93 12.55
N ALA A 364 5.36 16.39 12.45
CA ALA A 364 6.60 17.13 12.62
C ALA A 364 7.11 17.75 11.29
N ASP A 365 6.57 17.35 10.14
CA ASP A 365 6.99 17.86 8.83
C ASP A 365 6.56 19.33 8.66
N ARG A 366 7.52 20.24 8.58
CA ARG A 366 7.26 21.69 8.52
C ARG A 366 6.79 22.17 7.17
N SER A 367 6.85 21.33 6.14
CA SER A 367 6.26 21.64 4.83
C SER A 367 4.74 21.78 4.93
N PHE A 368 4.11 21.04 5.85
CA PHE A 368 2.66 21.08 6.06
C PHE A 368 2.26 21.57 7.46
N PHE A 369 3.06 21.31 8.49
CA PHE A 369 2.70 21.59 9.89
C PHE A 369 3.50 22.76 10.49
N THR A 370 3.56 23.88 9.77
CA THR A 370 4.11 25.13 10.31
C THR A 370 3.12 25.79 11.28
N ALA A 371 3.62 26.34 12.39
CA ALA A 371 2.77 26.95 13.40
C ALA A 371 1.99 28.14 12.82
N GLY A 372 0.66 28.10 12.93
CA GLY A 372 -0.22 29.16 12.43
C GLY A 372 -0.67 28.93 10.98
N ASP A 373 -0.12 27.95 10.27
CA ASP A 373 -0.59 27.56 8.95
C ASP A 373 -1.75 26.56 9.07
N SER A 374 -2.87 26.89 8.42
CA SER A 374 -4.04 26.01 8.28
C SER A 374 -4.17 25.43 6.87
N ARG A 375 -3.40 25.94 5.90
CA ARG A 375 -3.42 25.48 4.51
C ARG A 375 -2.65 24.17 4.38
N GLY A 376 -1.40 24.11 4.85
CA GLY A 376 -0.56 22.92 4.79
C GLY A 376 -1.23 21.67 5.37
N PRO A 377 -1.80 21.70 6.60
CA PRO A 377 -2.45 20.52 7.16
C PRO A 377 -3.65 20.07 6.33
N ARG A 378 -4.48 21.01 5.83
CA ARG A 378 -5.62 20.68 4.98
C ARG A 378 -5.17 20.07 3.66
N GLU A 379 -4.11 20.60 3.05
CA GLU A 379 -3.53 20.09 1.80
C GLU A 379 -3.13 18.62 1.92
N ILE A 380 -2.31 18.27 2.93
CA ILE A 380 -1.86 16.87 3.10
C ILE A 380 -3.01 15.92 3.47
N PHE A 381 -3.96 16.34 4.32
CA PHE A 381 -5.11 15.48 4.62
C PHE A 381 -5.95 15.18 3.37
N ARG A 382 -6.25 16.19 2.55
CA ARG A 382 -7.01 16.00 1.31
C ARG A 382 -6.23 15.15 0.29
N HIS A 383 -4.91 15.31 0.23
CA HIS A 383 -4.06 14.48 -0.61
C HIS A 383 -4.15 12.99 -0.24
N GLU A 384 -3.90 12.65 1.03
CA GLU A 384 -3.91 11.25 1.49
C GLU A 384 -5.32 10.64 1.48
N VAL A 385 -6.35 11.45 1.74
CA VAL A 385 -7.75 11.04 1.58
C VAL A 385 -8.06 10.77 0.12
N GLY A 386 -7.53 11.56 -0.81
CA GLY A 386 -7.68 11.33 -2.24
C GLY A 386 -7.21 9.94 -2.68
N HIS A 387 -6.06 9.49 -2.17
CA HIS A 387 -5.60 8.11 -2.34
C HIS A 387 -6.56 7.09 -1.72
N SER A 388 -6.96 7.31 -0.48
CA SER A 388 -7.82 6.37 0.26
C SER A 388 -9.24 6.25 -0.30
N LEU A 389 -9.77 7.33 -0.89
CA LEU A 389 -11.13 7.42 -1.41
C LEU A 389 -11.38 6.43 -2.55
N VAL A 390 -10.38 6.21 -3.39
CA VAL A 390 -10.46 5.36 -4.58
C VAL A 390 -9.84 3.98 -4.38
N ALA A 391 -9.14 3.75 -3.26
CA ALA A 391 -8.42 2.52 -3.00
C ALA A 391 -9.31 1.26 -3.04
N SER A 392 -10.58 1.35 -2.60
CA SER A 392 -11.51 0.21 -2.65
C SER A 392 -12.00 -0.16 -4.05
N LEU A 393 -11.78 0.73 -5.02
CA LEU A 393 -12.18 0.54 -6.41
C LEU A 393 -11.13 -0.25 -7.19
N GLU A 394 -9.95 -0.42 -6.61
CA GLU A 394 -8.84 -1.18 -7.18
C GLU A 394 -9.25 -2.63 -7.42
N ASP A 395 -9.24 -3.01 -8.69
CA ASP A 395 -9.38 -4.39 -9.14
C ASP A 395 -7.98 -4.96 -9.39
N ALA A 396 -7.41 -5.61 -8.38
CA ALA A 396 -6.04 -6.10 -8.39
C ALA A 396 -5.82 -7.23 -9.41
N ASP A 397 -6.88 -7.98 -9.75
CA ASP A 397 -6.84 -9.06 -10.74
C ASP A 397 -6.74 -8.52 -12.18
N LYS A 398 -7.17 -7.28 -12.43
CA LYS A 398 -7.12 -6.63 -13.75
C LYS A 398 -5.94 -5.68 -13.93
N GLN A 399 -5.13 -5.45 -12.90
CA GLN A 399 -3.94 -4.64 -13.03
C GLN A 399 -2.78 -5.47 -13.58
N ASP A 400 -2.07 -4.91 -14.56
CA ASP A 400 -0.88 -5.54 -15.09
C ASP A 400 0.21 -5.57 -14.01
N PHE A 401 0.79 -6.75 -13.79
CA PHE A 401 1.74 -7.01 -12.70
C PHE A 401 2.98 -6.11 -12.78
N PHE A 402 3.28 -5.58 -13.97
CA PHE A 402 4.47 -4.78 -14.25
C PHE A 402 4.23 -3.27 -14.27
N ASP A 403 2.98 -2.79 -14.35
CA ASP A 403 2.72 -1.37 -14.65
C ASP A 403 1.62 -0.70 -13.80
N GLY A 404 0.81 -1.44 -13.02
CA GLY A 404 -0.17 -0.86 -12.08
C GLY A 404 -1.09 0.22 -12.68
N ILE A 405 -1.65 1.09 -11.84
CA ILE A 405 -2.28 2.34 -12.30
C ILE A 405 -1.16 3.36 -12.58
N GLU A 406 -1.30 4.17 -13.63
CA GLU A 406 -0.29 5.18 -13.93
C GLU A 406 -0.21 6.22 -12.79
N ASN A 407 0.98 6.52 -12.30
CA ASN A 407 1.23 7.44 -11.19
C ASN A 407 0.72 8.86 -11.49
N TRP A 408 0.68 9.29 -12.76
CA TRP A 408 0.06 10.58 -13.13
C TRP A 408 -1.45 10.59 -12.85
N VAL A 409 -2.10 9.42 -12.83
CA VAL A 409 -3.49 9.26 -12.40
C VAL A 409 -3.58 9.26 -10.89
N VAL A 410 -2.82 8.38 -10.23
CA VAL A 410 -2.83 8.18 -8.77
C VAL A 410 -2.49 9.50 -8.05
N GLU A 411 -1.31 10.03 -8.29
CA GLU A 411 -0.82 11.24 -7.63
C GLU A 411 -1.48 12.51 -8.19
N GLY A 412 -1.83 12.50 -9.47
CA GLY A 412 -2.55 13.62 -10.07
C GLY A 412 -3.93 13.82 -9.46
N PHE A 413 -4.66 12.74 -9.17
CA PHE A 413 -5.98 12.82 -8.53
C PHE A 413 -5.87 13.30 -7.07
N ALA A 414 -4.90 12.78 -6.31
CA ALA A 414 -4.63 13.23 -4.95
C ALA A 414 -4.22 14.72 -4.90
N GLU A 415 -3.34 15.17 -5.81
CA GLU A 415 -2.96 16.59 -5.93
C GLU A 415 -4.15 17.47 -6.37
N TYR A 416 -4.99 17.00 -7.30
CA TYR A 416 -6.20 17.69 -7.72
C TYR A 416 -7.17 17.87 -6.56
N LEU A 417 -7.43 16.82 -5.77
CA LEU A 417 -8.26 16.92 -4.58
C LEU A 417 -7.64 17.89 -3.58
N ALA A 418 -6.35 17.76 -3.25
CA ALA A 418 -5.66 18.65 -2.33
C ALA A 418 -5.84 20.14 -2.66
N HIS A 419 -5.82 20.48 -3.95
CA HIS A 419 -5.92 21.86 -4.46
C HIS A 419 -7.27 22.21 -5.09
N ARG A 420 -8.29 21.34 -4.97
CA ARG A 420 -9.57 21.52 -5.67
C ARG A 420 -10.20 22.88 -5.35
N GLY A 421 -10.61 23.60 -6.39
CA GLY A 421 -11.16 24.94 -6.29
C GLY A 421 -10.11 26.06 -6.31
N GLU A 422 -8.83 25.72 -6.39
CA GLU A 422 -7.74 26.67 -6.56
C GLU A 422 -7.12 26.57 -7.96
N PRO A 423 -6.58 27.67 -8.50
CA PRO A 423 -5.89 27.62 -9.77
C PRO A 423 -4.57 26.85 -9.64
N LEU A 424 -4.16 26.08 -10.64
CA LEU A 424 -2.92 25.28 -10.65
C LEU A 424 -1.69 26.05 -10.14
N ARG A 425 -1.62 27.36 -10.41
CA ARG A 425 -0.56 28.27 -9.95
C ARG A 425 -0.41 28.41 -8.43
N SER A 426 -1.40 28.00 -7.63
CA SER A 426 -1.32 28.03 -6.16
C SER A 426 -0.47 26.89 -5.61
N SER A 427 -0.26 25.82 -6.38
CA SER A 427 0.62 24.73 -5.98
C SER A 427 2.06 25.23 -5.81
N GLY A 428 2.68 24.90 -4.68
CA GLY A 428 4.09 25.19 -4.39
C GLY A 428 5.06 24.58 -5.42
N ARG A 429 4.62 23.59 -6.19
CA ARG A 429 5.41 22.93 -7.25
C ARG A 429 5.48 23.74 -8.55
N THR A 430 4.59 24.72 -8.72
CA THR A 430 4.43 25.45 -9.99
C THR A 430 5.68 26.19 -10.41
N ALA A 431 6.37 26.89 -9.50
CA ALA A 431 7.53 27.71 -9.87
C ALA A 431 8.65 26.90 -10.52
N GLN A 432 8.98 25.75 -9.91
CA GLN A 432 9.97 24.81 -10.45
C GLN A 432 9.49 24.20 -11.77
N ALA A 433 8.24 23.74 -11.83
CA ALA A 433 7.68 23.13 -13.03
C ALA A 433 7.71 24.06 -14.24
N ARG A 434 7.31 25.33 -14.05
CA ARG A 434 7.38 26.35 -15.10
C ARG A 434 8.81 26.58 -15.60
N SER A 435 9.80 26.51 -14.71
CA SER A 435 11.21 26.64 -15.09
C SER A 435 11.63 25.49 -16.02
N LEU A 436 11.28 24.25 -15.67
CA LEU A 436 11.61 23.06 -16.47
C LEU A 436 10.94 23.07 -17.84
N VAL A 437 9.66 23.45 -17.90
CA VAL A 437 8.93 23.56 -19.18
C VAL A 437 9.54 24.63 -20.08
N ARG A 438 9.92 25.79 -19.54
CA ARG A 438 10.56 26.87 -20.32
C ARG A 438 11.97 26.52 -20.79
N ALA A 439 12.70 25.70 -20.02
CA ALA A 439 14.02 25.21 -20.41
C ALA A 439 13.97 24.22 -21.59
N GLY A 440 12.79 23.67 -21.91
CA GLY A 440 12.63 22.64 -22.93
C GLY A 440 12.98 21.23 -22.42
N ASP A 441 13.09 21.04 -21.10
CA ASP A 441 13.51 19.78 -20.46
C ASP A 441 12.37 18.74 -20.32
N TRP A 442 11.30 18.89 -21.11
CA TRP A 442 10.12 18.03 -21.16
C TRP A 442 9.61 17.91 -22.59
N ASP A 443 9.32 16.68 -23.01
CA ASP A 443 9.00 16.31 -24.40
C ASP A 443 7.51 16.48 -24.77
N GLY A 444 6.64 16.79 -23.81
CA GLY A 444 5.21 16.90 -24.04
C GLY A 444 4.42 15.62 -23.75
N THR A 445 5.02 14.59 -23.16
CA THR A 445 4.37 13.32 -22.86
C THR A 445 3.92 13.23 -21.40
N LEU A 446 2.88 12.44 -21.14
CA LEU A 446 2.47 12.07 -19.78
C LEU A 446 3.60 11.23 -19.16
N PRO A 447 3.97 11.46 -17.89
CA PRO A 447 5.04 10.71 -17.27
C PRO A 447 4.60 9.26 -17.06
N GLY A 448 5.44 8.32 -17.50
CA GLY A 448 5.29 6.89 -17.21
C GLY A 448 5.72 6.59 -15.77
N ASN A 449 5.39 5.38 -15.27
CA ASN A 449 5.67 5.02 -13.89
C ASN A 449 7.17 5.03 -13.55
N GLY A 450 8.03 4.61 -14.48
CA GLY A 450 9.48 4.66 -14.29
C GLY A 450 10.08 6.08 -14.23
N ASP A 451 9.36 7.11 -14.68
CA ASP A 451 9.86 8.49 -14.64
C ASP A 451 9.91 9.03 -13.21
N TRP A 452 9.08 8.51 -12.30
CA TRP A 452 8.99 8.95 -10.91
C TRP A 452 10.27 8.70 -10.11
N ASP A 453 11.10 7.74 -10.54
CA ASP A 453 12.41 7.47 -9.95
C ASP A 453 13.50 8.45 -10.43
N SER A 454 13.19 9.37 -11.34
CA SER A 454 14.14 10.33 -11.89
C SER A 454 14.58 11.34 -10.83
N PRO A 455 15.88 11.37 -10.45
CA PRO A 455 16.36 12.29 -9.42
C PRO A 455 16.05 13.74 -9.74
N GLY A 456 15.49 14.46 -8.76
CA GLY A 456 15.16 15.89 -8.91
C GLY A 456 13.93 16.21 -9.77
N ARG A 457 13.24 15.21 -10.34
CA ARG A 457 12.05 15.41 -11.19
C ARG A 457 10.73 15.00 -10.54
N VAL A 458 10.76 14.36 -9.37
CA VAL A 458 9.56 13.95 -8.62
C VAL A 458 8.53 15.08 -8.49
N SER A 459 8.94 16.25 -7.99
CA SER A 459 8.06 17.41 -7.84
C SER A 459 7.45 17.89 -9.16
N PHE A 460 8.18 17.74 -10.27
CA PHE A 460 7.67 18.06 -11.60
C PHE A 460 6.63 17.04 -12.07
N HIS A 461 6.81 15.74 -11.81
CA HIS A 461 5.84 14.71 -12.17
C HIS A 461 4.54 14.81 -11.37
N TYR A 462 4.61 15.14 -10.07
CA TYR A 462 3.43 15.53 -9.29
C TYR A 462 2.67 16.70 -9.94
N TRP A 463 3.40 17.75 -10.32
CA TRP A 463 2.78 18.91 -10.97
C TRP A 463 2.19 18.58 -12.34
N LEU A 464 2.83 17.71 -13.13
CA LEU A 464 2.30 17.24 -14.41
C LEU A 464 1.01 16.42 -14.24
N GLY A 465 0.96 15.53 -13.24
CA GLY A 465 -0.25 14.77 -12.90
C GLY A 465 -1.39 15.69 -12.46
N HIS A 466 -1.10 16.66 -11.57
CA HIS A 466 -2.08 17.67 -11.17
C HIS A 466 -2.58 18.49 -12.38
N ALA A 467 -1.68 18.89 -13.27
CA ALA A 467 -2.05 19.60 -14.51
C ALA A 467 -2.90 18.72 -15.44
N ALA A 468 -2.67 17.41 -15.49
CA ALA A 468 -3.49 16.47 -16.27
C ALA A 468 -4.92 16.41 -15.75
N MET A 469 -5.09 16.27 -14.44
CA MET A 469 -6.41 16.30 -13.80
C MET A 469 -7.11 17.65 -13.97
N THR A 470 -6.38 18.76 -13.77
CA THR A 470 -6.93 20.10 -13.95
C THR A 470 -7.38 20.33 -15.40
N HIS A 471 -6.55 19.93 -16.38
CA HIS A 471 -6.92 20.01 -17.80
C HIS A 471 -8.16 19.17 -18.12
N LEU A 472 -8.24 17.96 -17.57
CA LEU A 472 -9.38 17.07 -17.76
C LEU A 472 -10.66 17.73 -17.21
N ALA A 473 -10.61 18.22 -15.97
CA ALA A 473 -11.73 18.89 -15.32
C ALA A 473 -12.17 20.17 -16.06
N GLU A 474 -11.23 21.02 -16.47
CA GLU A 474 -11.53 22.27 -17.18
C GLU A 474 -12.10 22.04 -18.58
N LYS A 475 -11.56 21.06 -19.33
CA LYS A 475 -11.94 20.81 -20.73
C LYS A 475 -13.17 19.92 -20.88
N TYR A 476 -13.30 18.90 -20.04
CA TYR A 476 -14.34 17.87 -20.17
C TYR A 476 -15.35 17.92 -19.02
N GLY A 477 -15.09 18.70 -17.98
CA GLY A 477 -15.92 18.80 -16.78
C GLY A 477 -15.41 17.90 -15.66
N GLU A 478 -15.53 18.38 -14.43
CA GLU A 478 -15.07 17.66 -13.23
C GLU A 478 -15.75 16.29 -13.08
N GLN A 479 -17.03 16.16 -13.44
CA GLN A 479 -17.72 14.87 -13.40
C GLN A 479 -16.97 13.78 -14.20
N LYS A 480 -16.43 14.15 -15.38
CA LYS A 480 -15.66 13.24 -16.22
C LYS A 480 -14.28 12.93 -15.64
N LEU A 481 -13.69 13.80 -14.82
CA LEU A 481 -12.47 13.50 -14.08
C LEU A 481 -12.70 12.33 -13.12
N PHE A 482 -13.73 12.44 -12.28
CA PHE A 482 -14.05 11.39 -11.30
C PHE A 482 -14.42 10.08 -11.98
N GLN A 483 -15.18 10.13 -13.08
CA GLN A 483 -15.49 8.94 -13.89
C GLN A 483 -14.26 8.32 -14.54
N PHE A 484 -13.33 9.13 -15.06
CA PHE A 484 -12.07 8.65 -15.65
C PHE A 484 -11.20 7.94 -14.60
N VAL A 485 -11.02 8.56 -13.43
CA VAL A 485 -10.25 7.97 -12.32
C VAL A 485 -10.91 6.67 -11.86
N THR A 486 -12.24 6.67 -11.68
CA THR A 486 -12.98 5.45 -11.31
C THR A 486 -12.77 4.32 -12.32
N ALA A 487 -12.90 4.62 -13.62
CA ALA A 487 -12.69 3.62 -14.67
C ALA A 487 -11.27 3.07 -14.66
N ARG A 488 -10.26 3.91 -14.35
CA ARG A 488 -8.88 3.44 -14.19
C ARG A 488 -8.72 2.48 -13.02
N TYR A 489 -9.23 2.84 -11.84
CA TYR A 489 -9.13 1.95 -10.68
C TYR A 489 -9.87 0.62 -10.89
N GLN A 490 -10.96 0.62 -11.67
CA GLN A 490 -11.72 -0.57 -12.05
C GLN A 490 -11.11 -1.38 -13.23
N GLY A 491 -9.88 -1.07 -13.64
CA GLY A 491 -9.09 -1.88 -14.58
C GLY A 491 -9.15 -1.50 -16.06
N ALA A 492 -9.87 -0.45 -16.46
CA ALA A 492 -9.81 0.03 -17.86
C ALA A 492 -8.47 0.71 -18.13
N THR A 493 -7.77 0.44 -19.23
CA THR A 493 -6.53 1.17 -19.57
C THR A 493 -6.78 2.67 -19.74
N ALA A 494 -5.75 3.52 -19.65
CA ALA A 494 -5.90 4.97 -19.86
C ALA A 494 -6.51 5.34 -21.22
N ASP A 495 -6.20 4.61 -22.30
CA ASP A 495 -6.84 4.82 -23.60
C ASP A 495 -8.30 4.37 -23.62
N GLN A 496 -8.64 3.24 -22.98
CA GLN A 496 -10.03 2.80 -22.84
C GLN A 496 -10.86 3.80 -22.05
N ALA A 497 -10.37 4.22 -20.87
CA ALA A 497 -11.04 5.21 -20.02
C ALA A 497 -11.18 6.55 -20.75
N SER A 498 -10.15 7.02 -21.47
CA SER A 498 -10.22 8.25 -22.28
C SER A 498 -11.30 8.16 -23.36
N ARG A 499 -11.35 7.06 -24.11
CA ARG A 499 -12.37 6.89 -25.17
C ARG A 499 -13.78 6.82 -24.60
N GLN A 500 -13.97 6.07 -23.52
CA GLN A 500 -15.28 5.84 -22.90
C GLN A 500 -15.83 7.10 -22.24
N VAL A 501 -14.99 7.82 -21.49
CA VAL A 501 -15.42 8.94 -20.65
C VAL A 501 -15.25 10.28 -21.37
N LEU A 502 -14.09 10.52 -21.97
CA LEU A 502 -13.76 11.79 -22.62
C LEU A 502 -14.22 11.85 -24.08
N GLY A 503 -14.44 10.69 -24.71
CA GLY A 503 -14.85 10.58 -26.11
C GLY A 503 -13.70 10.75 -27.11
N VAL A 504 -12.45 10.73 -26.64
CA VAL A 504 -11.25 10.92 -27.46
C VAL A 504 -10.18 9.88 -27.13
N PRO A 505 -9.29 9.51 -28.07
CA PRO A 505 -8.11 8.70 -27.78
C PRO A 505 -7.18 9.40 -26.77
N LEU A 506 -6.42 8.62 -25.99
CA LEU A 506 -5.47 9.17 -25.01
C LEU A 506 -4.42 10.08 -25.67
N ALA A 507 -3.97 9.76 -26.88
CA ALA A 507 -3.01 10.57 -27.62
C ALA A 507 -3.56 11.99 -27.92
N GLU A 508 -4.86 12.12 -28.17
CA GLU A 508 -5.50 13.42 -28.39
C GLU A 508 -5.63 14.20 -27.08
N PHE A 509 -6.02 13.53 -25.99
CA PHE A 509 -6.00 14.11 -24.65
C PHE A 509 -4.61 14.64 -24.29
N GLN A 510 -3.57 13.81 -24.46
CA GLN A 510 -2.18 14.17 -24.16
C GLN A 510 -1.73 15.38 -24.99
N THR A 511 -2.10 15.45 -26.27
CA THR A 511 -1.76 16.61 -27.11
C THR A 511 -2.39 17.90 -26.57
N GLY A 512 -3.66 17.85 -26.18
CA GLY A 512 -4.37 18.99 -25.58
C GLY A 512 -3.79 19.39 -24.22
N TRP A 513 -3.54 18.42 -23.36
CA TRP A 513 -2.90 18.62 -22.06
C TRP A 513 -1.49 19.20 -22.20
N ALA A 514 -0.71 18.74 -23.17
CA ALA A 514 0.64 19.24 -23.35
C ALA A 514 0.64 20.71 -23.79
N ALA A 515 -0.31 21.11 -24.63
CA ALA A 515 -0.53 22.52 -24.97
C ALA A 515 -0.95 23.34 -23.74
N TYR A 516 -1.84 22.78 -22.89
CA TYR A 516 -2.25 23.39 -21.64
C TYR A 516 -1.07 23.62 -20.69
N VAL A 517 -0.21 22.62 -20.45
CA VAL A 517 1.00 22.75 -19.62
C VAL A 517 1.93 23.85 -20.15
N ARG A 518 2.16 23.91 -21.47
CA ARG A 518 2.97 24.98 -22.07
C ARG A 518 2.35 26.35 -21.86
N ALA A 519 1.02 26.47 -21.91
CA ALA A 519 0.33 27.71 -21.62
C ALA A 519 0.45 28.12 -20.15
N GLN A 520 0.37 27.16 -19.23
CA GLN A 520 0.57 27.39 -17.79
C GLN A 520 2.02 27.79 -17.43
N ALA A 521 2.99 27.54 -18.32
CA ALA A 521 4.40 27.89 -18.16
C ALA A 521 4.79 29.28 -18.70
N ARG A 522 3.93 29.89 -19.51
CA ARG A 522 4.03 31.29 -19.92
C ARG A 522 3.63 32.19 -18.76
#